data_AF-A0A968CBC0-F1
#
_entry.id   AF-A0A968CBC0-F1
#
_cell.length_a   1.000
_cell.length_b   1.000
_cell.length_c   1.000
_cell.angle_alpha   90.00
_cell.angle_beta   90.00
_cell.angle_gamma   90.00
#
_symmetry.space_group_name_H-M   'P 1'
#
loop_
_entity.id
_entity.type
_entity.pdbx_description
1 polymer ?
#
loop_
_entity_poly.entity_id
_entity_poly.type
_entity_poly.pdbx_seq_one_letter_code
_entity_poly.pdbx_strand_id
1 'polypeptide(L)'
;LWFPRLGMRGIQRLSLLDDVLVLSGSGVGGGSLVYANTLLEPHDEFFEDPQWRDITDWRAELAPFYDTARRMLGAVEADATTPSDDVMREIAARIGGSDTFRPTTIGVFRGEPGHRVPDPYFGGAGPDRVGCTQCGACMVGCRVGAKNTLDRNYLYLAEAGGAEVHAESEVVDLRREDGVWSVETRRPGGMTSRRRRTFTADQVIVAAGALGTTRLLLRLRDRGRLPGISPTLGHVVRTNSESVVGAIARSAK
;
A
#
# COMPACT_ATOMS: atom_id res chain seq x y z
N LEU A 1 13.68 5.70 -8.57
CA LEU A 1 13.90 4.89 -7.36
C LEU A 1 14.11 5.79 -6.14
N TRP A 2 13.74 5.31 -4.96
CA TRP A 2 13.97 5.92 -3.65
C TRP A 2 15.28 5.38 -3.07
N PHE A 3 16.31 6.20 -3.07
CA PHE A 3 17.60 5.86 -2.49
C PHE A 3 18.29 7.15 -2.01
N PRO A 4 17.80 7.74 -0.90
CA PRO A 4 18.11 9.12 -0.53
C PRO A 4 19.59 9.35 -0.18
N ARG A 5 20.34 8.31 0.19
CA ARG A 5 21.79 8.38 0.41
C ARG A 5 22.57 8.69 -0.88
N LEU A 6 22.03 8.34 -2.04
CA LEU A 6 22.58 8.68 -3.36
C LEU A 6 21.82 9.85 -4.01
N GLY A 7 21.04 10.61 -3.23
CA GLY A 7 20.24 11.71 -3.74
C GLY A 7 19.00 11.30 -4.55
N MET A 8 18.71 9.99 -4.69
CA MET A 8 17.56 9.52 -5.45
C MET A 8 16.25 9.66 -4.65
N ARG A 9 15.29 10.40 -5.20
CA ARG A 9 14.03 10.79 -4.53
C ARG A 9 12.75 10.26 -5.22
N GLY A 10 12.86 9.23 -6.05
CA GLY A 10 11.69 8.64 -6.70
C GLY A 10 10.80 7.87 -5.72
N ILE A 11 9.60 7.49 -6.12
CA ILE A 11 8.59 6.86 -5.24
C ILE A 11 8.76 5.34 -5.05
N GLN A 12 9.54 4.67 -5.90
CA GLN A 12 9.75 3.22 -5.83
C GLN A 12 10.96 2.85 -4.99
N ARG A 13 10.80 2.06 -3.93
CA ARG A 13 11.87 1.49 -3.12
C ARG A 13 12.04 0.01 -3.41
N LEU A 14 13.30 -0.42 -3.52
CA LEU A 14 13.69 -1.81 -3.66
C LEU A 14 14.49 -2.20 -2.41
N SER A 15 14.08 -3.28 -1.74
CA SER A 15 14.78 -3.84 -0.57
C SER A 15 15.19 -5.26 -0.89
N LEU A 16 16.47 -5.46 -1.17
CA LEU A 16 17.04 -6.79 -1.36
C LEU A 16 17.30 -7.43 0.01
N LEU A 17 16.69 -8.58 0.23
CA LEU A 17 17.01 -9.53 1.30
C LEU A 17 17.73 -10.74 0.66
N ASP A 18 18.13 -11.71 1.48
CA ASP A 18 18.94 -12.85 1.02
C ASP A 18 18.26 -13.62 -0.12
N ASP A 19 16.95 -13.89 0.00
CA ASP A 19 16.19 -14.70 -0.97
C ASP A 19 15.06 -13.95 -1.68
N VAL A 20 14.80 -12.68 -1.32
CA VAL A 20 13.64 -11.93 -1.84
C VAL A 20 13.97 -10.47 -2.10
N LEU A 21 13.46 -9.96 -3.23
CA LEU A 21 13.45 -8.54 -3.55
C LEU A 21 12.09 -7.94 -3.25
N VAL A 22 11.99 -7.10 -2.22
CA VAL A 22 10.73 -6.45 -1.84
C VAL A 22 10.58 -5.09 -2.49
N LEU A 23 9.50 -4.93 -3.26
CA LEU A 23 9.08 -3.69 -3.88
C LEU A 23 8.14 -2.94 -2.94
N SER A 24 8.38 -1.65 -2.71
CA SER A 24 7.52 -0.82 -1.84
C SER A 24 7.47 0.63 -2.31
N GLY A 25 6.42 1.35 -1.91
CA GLY A 25 6.28 2.78 -2.15
C GLY A 25 6.95 3.62 -1.06
N SER A 26 7.52 4.76 -1.47
CA SER A 26 8.10 5.76 -0.57
C SER A 26 7.60 7.14 -0.96
N GLY A 27 6.76 7.73 -0.12
CA GLY A 27 6.10 9.00 -0.35
C GLY A 27 4.82 9.10 0.47
N VAL A 28 4.20 10.28 0.50
CA VAL A 28 2.87 10.48 1.11
C VAL A 28 1.87 9.65 0.30
N GLY A 29 1.27 8.63 0.92
CA GLY A 29 0.44 7.62 0.27
C GLY A 29 1.06 6.23 0.14
N GLY A 30 2.37 6.09 0.43
CA GLY A 30 3.04 4.79 0.56
C GLY A 30 2.91 3.88 -0.67
N GLY A 31 2.53 2.61 -0.44
CA GLY A 31 2.41 1.60 -1.50
C GLY A 31 1.37 1.93 -2.57
N SER A 32 0.33 2.71 -2.24
CA SER A 32 -0.70 3.10 -3.22
C SER A 32 -0.14 3.90 -4.40
N LEU A 33 0.98 4.60 -4.20
CA LEU A 33 1.65 5.35 -5.26
C LEU A 33 2.20 4.43 -6.37
N VAL A 34 2.55 3.19 -6.03
CA VAL A 34 3.31 2.27 -6.89
C VAL A 34 2.66 0.89 -7.09
N TYR A 35 1.57 0.57 -6.40
CA TYR A 35 0.80 -0.65 -6.67
C TYR A 35 0.04 -0.58 -8.01
N ALA A 36 -0.42 -1.74 -8.47
CA ALA A 36 -1.25 -1.90 -9.66
C ALA A 36 -2.75 -1.73 -9.39
N ASN A 37 -3.14 -1.22 -8.21
CA ASN A 37 -4.52 -0.85 -7.85
C ASN A 37 -5.59 -1.94 -7.99
N THR A 38 -5.20 -3.21 -7.88
CA THR A 38 -6.12 -4.35 -7.77
C THR A 38 -6.67 -4.43 -6.36
N LEU A 39 -8.00 -4.54 -6.23
CA LEU A 39 -8.73 -4.47 -4.96
C LEU A 39 -9.58 -5.73 -4.76
N LEU A 40 -8.90 -6.86 -4.57
CA LEU A 40 -9.56 -8.14 -4.35
C LEU A 40 -9.94 -8.31 -2.88
N GLU A 41 -11.16 -8.80 -2.65
CA GLU A 41 -11.54 -9.32 -1.34
C GLU A 41 -11.03 -10.76 -1.19
N PRO A 42 -10.55 -11.13 0.01
CA PRO A 42 -10.13 -12.50 0.28
C PRO A 42 -11.28 -13.50 0.09
N HIS A 43 -10.92 -14.73 -0.28
CA HIS A 43 -11.85 -15.85 -0.31
C HIS A 43 -12.11 -16.40 1.10
N ASP A 44 -13.06 -17.33 1.20
CA ASP A 44 -13.54 -17.91 2.47
C ASP A 44 -12.41 -18.55 3.29
N GLU A 45 -11.40 -19.12 2.62
CA GLU A 45 -10.24 -19.73 3.28
C GLU A 45 -9.45 -18.74 4.15
N PHE A 46 -9.48 -17.44 3.81
CA PHE A 46 -8.87 -16.42 4.66
C PHE A 46 -9.65 -16.27 5.98
N PHE A 47 -10.98 -16.19 5.92
CA PHE A 47 -11.81 -15.98 7.11
C PHE A 47 -11.83 -17.22 8.01
N GLU A 48 -11.68 -18.41 7.42
CA GLU A 48 -11.69 -19.71 8.09
C GLU A 48 -10.29 -20.23 8.48
N ASP A 49 -9.22 -19.45 8.29
CA ASP A 49 -7.85 -19.88 8.62
C ASP A 49 -7.75 -20.25 10.12
N PRO A 50 -7.24 -21.44 10.46
CA PRO A 50 -7.09 -21.89 11.84
C PRO A 50 -6.30 -20.94 12.75
N GLN A 51 -5.49 -20.04 12.19
CA GLN A 51 -4.73 -19.05 12.96
C GLN A 51 -5.62 -18.03 13.69
N TRP A 52 -6.83 -17.76 13.19
CA TRP A 52 -7.69 -16.72 13.78
C TRP A 52 -9.19 -17.02 13.75
N ARG A 53 -9.67 -18.01 13.00
CA ARG A 53 -11.11 -18.31 12.85
C ARG A 53 -11.86 -18.46 14.18
N ASP A 54 -11.18 -18.92 15.23
CA ASP A 54 -11.79 -19.18 16.54
C ASP A 54 -11.88 -17.92 17.44
N ILE A 55 -11.42 -16.75 16.96
CA ILE A 55 -11.47 -15.48 17.70
C ILE A 55 -12.85 -14.83 17.58
N THR A 56 -13.39 -14.74 16.36
CA THR A 56 -14.69 -14.15 16.04
C THR A 56 -15.13 -14.55 14.63
N ASP A 57 -16.38 -14.26 14.26
CA ASP A 57 -16.82 -14.30 12.87
C ASP A 57 -16.17 -13.14 12.09
N TRP A 58 -14.99 -13.39 11.52
CA TRP A 58 -14.23 -12.39 10.80
C TRP A 58 -14.94 -11.86 9.56
N ARG A 59 -15.81 -12.65 8.93
CA ARG A 59 -16.56 -12.17 7.76
C ARG A 59 -17.55 -11.11 8.19
N ALA A 60 -18.34 -11.40 9.22
CA ALA A 60 -19.30 -10.44 9.75
C ALA A 60 -18.61 -9.21 10.34
N GLU A 61 -17.53 -9.40 11.11
CA GLU A 61 -16.77 -8.32 11.73
C GLU A 61 -16.13 -7.39 10.68
N LEU A 62 -15.57 -7.95 9.60
CA LEU A 62 -14.85 -7.17 8.59
C LEU A 62 -15.73 -6.59 7.48
N ALA A 63 -16.95 -7.12 7.27
CA ALA A 63 -17.88 -6.66 6.23
C ALA A 63 -18.06 -5.14 6.16
N PRO A 64 -18.39 -4.41 7.25
CA PRO A 64 -18.57 -2.96 7.17
C PRO A 64 -17.27 -2.21 6.82
N PHE A 65 -16.11 -2.78 7.15
CA PHE A 65 -14.82 -2.20 6.82
C PHE A 65 -14.43 -2.45 5.36
N TYR A 66 -14.79 -3.61 4.78
CA TYR A 66 -14.66 -3.85 3.35
C TYR A 66 -15.53 -2.89 2.54
N ASP A 67 -16.78 -2.66 2.95
CA ASP A 67 -17.66 -1.67 2.30
C ASP A 67 -17.07 -0.26 2.35
N THR A 68 -16.52 0.11 3.50
CA THR A 68 -15.83 1.40 3.67
C THR A 68 -14.61 1.50 2.76
N ALA A 69 -13.76 0.46 2.71
CA ALA A 69 -12.58 0.43 1.85
C ALA A 69 -12.96 0.49 0.36
N ARG A 70 -14.00 -0.25 -0.06
CA ARG A 70 -14.51 -0.27 -1.44
C ARG A 70 -14.93 1.13 -1.89
N ARG A 71 -15.69 1.84 -1.04
CA ARG A 71 -16.10 3.23 -1.29
C ARG A 71 -14.92 4.19 -1.30
N MET A 72 -14.05 4.13 -0.29
CA MET A 72 -12.91 5.04 -0.14
C MET A 72 -11.89 4.90 -1.28
N LEU A 73 -11.68 3.69 -1.77
CA LEU A 73 -10.76 3.40 -2.87
C LEU A 73 -11.41 3.59 -4.24
N GLY A 74 -12.72 3.89 -4.29
CA GLY A 74 -13.48 4.03 -5.54
C GLY A 74 -13.37 2.78 -6.40
N ALA A 75 -13.56 1.62 -5.78
CA ALA A 75 -13.40 0.33 -6.43
C ALA A 75 -14.49 0.13 -7.50
N VAL A 76 -14.06 -0.23 -8.70
CA VAL A 76 -14.92 -0.50 -9.85
C VAL A 76 -14.39 -1.71 -10.62
N GLU A 77 -15.26 -2.43 -11.31
CA GLU A 77 -14.82 -3.48 -12.23
C GLU A 77 -14.09 -2.87 -13.43
N ALA A 78 -13.00 -3.51 -13.86
CA ALA A 78 -12.35 -3.15 -15.10
C ALA A 78 -13.31 -3.38 -16.29
N ASP A 79 -13.51 -2.33 -17.09
CA ASP A 79 -14.43 -2.27 -18.22
C ASP A 79 -13.75 -2.49 -19.59
N ALA A 80 -12.41 -2.54 -19.60
CA ALA A 80 -11.62 -2.63 -20.82
C ALA A 80 -10.99 -4.02 -20.93
N THR A 81 -11.19 -4.66 -22.08
CA THR A 81 -10.50 -5.89 -22.46
C THR A 81 -9.23 -5.53 -23.22
N THR A 82 -8.12 -6.16 -22.86
CA THR A 82 -6.83 -6.05 -23.54
C THR A 82 -6.51 -7.37 -24.27
N PRO A 83 -5.56 -7.39 -25.21
CA PRO A 83 -5.11 -8.64 -25.82
C PRO A 83 -4.63 -9.69 -24.80
N SER A 84 -4.11 -9.25 -23.65
CA SER A 84 -3.73 -10.16 -22.56
C SER A 84 -4.96 -10.83 -21.94
N ASP A 85 -6.07 -10.12 -21.80
CA ASP A 85 -7.32 -10.66 -21.24
C ASP A 85 -7.91 -11.73 -22.16
N ASP A 86 -7.82 -11.54 -23.48
CA ASP A 86 -8.24 -12.55 -24.46
C ASP A 86 -7.42 -13.83 -24.34
N VAL A 87 -6.09 -13.71 -24.27
CA VAL A 87 -5.19 -14.86 -24.05
C VAL A 87 -5.47 -15.55 -22.71
N MET A 88 -5.70 -14.78 -21.64
CA MET A 88 -6.04 -15.33 -20.33
C MET A 88 -7.38 -16.09 -20.37
N ARG A 89 -8.36 -15.60 -21.13
CA ARG A 89 -9.65 -16.27 -21.33
C ARG A 89 -9.49 -17.58 -22.11
N GLU A 90 -8.68 -17.59 -23.16
CA GLU A 90 -8.37 -18.80 -23.92
C GLU A 90 -7.67 -19.86 -23.06
N ILE A 91 -6.70 -19.44 -22.24
CA ILE A 91 -6.02 -20.32 -21.29
C ILE A 91 -7.02 -20.88 -20.28
N ALA A 92 -7.87 -20.02 -19.69
CA ALA A 92 -8.91 -20.43 -18.76
C ALA A 92 -9.83 -21.49 -19.37
N ALA A 93 -10.26 -21.30 -20.63
CA ALA A 93 -11.04 -22.30 -21.35
C ALA A 93 -10.28 -23.62 -21.55
N ARG A 94 -9.01 -23.56 -21.94
CA ARG A 94 -8.19 -24.76 -22.17
C ARG A 94 -7.96 -25.57 -20.90
N ILE A 95 -7.87 -24.93 -19.73
CA ILE A 95 -7.69 -25.62 -18.44
C ILE A 95 -9.02 -25.95 -17.75
N GLY A 96 -10.17 -25.70 -18.40
CA GLY A 96 -11.50 -25.99 -17.87
C GLY A 96 -11.98 -25.04 -16.77
N GLY A 97 -11.43 -23.83 -16.67
CA GLY A 97 -11.78 -22.82 -15.66
C GLY A 97 -12.43 -21.56 -16.22
N SER A 98 -13.15 -21.63 -17.34
CA SER A 98 -13.80 -20.47 -17.98
C SER A 98 -14.75 -19.71 -17.07
N ASP A 99 -15.42 -20.41 -16.16
CA ASP A 99 -16.35 -19.89 -15.17
C ASP A 99 -15.68 -19.01 -14.10
N THR A 100 -14.35 -19.15 -13.95
CA THR A 100 -13.55 -18.34 -13.01
C THR A 100 -13.02 -17.05 -13.62
N PHE A 101 -13.11 -16.88 -14.94
CA PHE A 101 -12.66 -15.67 -15.61
C PHE A 101 -13.62 -14.52 -15.30
N ARG A 102 -13.08 -13.48 -14.67
CA ARG A 102 -13.82 -12.27 -14.31
C ARG A 102 -12.95 -11.03 -14.51
N PRO A 103 -13.55 -9.86 -14.80
CA PRO A 103 -12.83 -8.60 -14.70
C PRO A 103 -12.26 -8.42 -13.30
N THR A 104 -11.19 -7.63 -13.20
CA THR A 104 -10.55 -7.33 -11.93
C THR A 104 -11.14 -6.05 -11.35
N THR A 105 -11.49 -6.08 -10.07
CA THR A 105 -11.86 -4.88 -9.33
C THR A 105 -10.64 -3.98 -9.13
N ILE A 106 -10.74 -2.71 -9.52
CA ILE A 106 -9.64 -1.74 -9.52
C ILE A 106 -10.00 -0.40 -8.89
N GLY A 107 -9.02 0.25 -8.26
CA GLY A 107 -9.13 1.61 -7.69
C GLY A 107 -8.71 2.71 -8.67
N VAL A 108 -9.48 2.92 -9.74
CA VAL A 108 -9.18 3.90 -10.80
C VAL A 108 -10.45 4.61 -11.24
N PHE A 109 -10.38 5.93 -11.39
CA PHE A 109 -11.49 6.71 -11.96
C PHE A 109 -11.64 6.47 -13.47
N ARG A 110 -12.81 5.93 -13.85
CA ARG A 110 -13.18 5.55 -15.23
C ARG A 110 -14.07 6.59 -15.94
N GLY A 111 -13.86 7.88 -15.66
CA GLY A 111 -14.47 8.96 -16.44
C GLY A 111 -13.88 9.08 -17.85
N GLU A 112 -14.36 10.07 -18.61
CA GLU A 112 -13.85 10.37 -19.96
C GLU A 112 -12.31 10.51 -19.95
N PRO A 113 -11.57 9.76 -20.79
CA PRO A 113 -10.11 9.73 -20.75
C PRO A 113 -9.48 11.12 -20.87
N GLY A 114 -8.67 11.50 -19.87
CA GLY A 114 -7.99 12.80 -19.84
C GLY A 114 -8.88 13.97 -19.44
N HIS A 115 -10.19 13.78 -19.28
CA HIS A 115 -11.11 14.81 -18.84
C HIS A 115 -11.10 14.94 -17.31
N ARG A 116 -11.02 16.19 -16.83
CA ARG A 116 -11.03 16.52 -15.40
C ARG A 116 -12.46 16.79 -14.94
N VAL A 117 -12.84 16.18 -13.83
CA VAL A 117 -14.12 16.42 -13.15
C VAL A 117 -13.89 16.76 -11.66
N PRO A 118 -14.81 17.50 -11.03
CA PRO A 118 -14.86 17.63 -9.57
C PRO A 118 -14.97 16.25 -8.89
N ASP A 119 -14.65 16.19 -7.59
CA ASP A 119 -14.61 14.93 -6.84
C ASP A 119 -15.87 14.05 -7.03
N PRO A 120 -15.74 12.88 -7.66
CA PRO A 120 -16.86 11.99 -7.93
C PRO A 120 -17.14 11.00 -6.78
N TYR A 121 -16.34 10.99 -5.70
CA TYR A 121 -16.38 9.92 -4.69
C TYR A 121 -16.92 10.37 -3.33
N PHE A 122 -16.62 11.59 -2.90
CA PHE A 122 -16.87 12.04 -1.52
C PHE A 122 -17.85 13.22 -1.47
N GLY A 123 -18.79 13.28 -2.43
CA GLY A 123 -19.79 14.33 -2.49
C GLY A 123 -19.20 15.73 -2.71
N GLY A 124 -18.04 15.81 -3.37
CA GLY A 124 -17.33 17.07 -3.61
C GLY A 124 -16.28 17.43 -2.56
N ALA A 125 -16.14 16.64 -1.48
CA ALA A 125 -15.18 16.90 -0.41
C ALA A 125 -13.75 16.44 -0.73
N GLY A 126 -13.57 15.58 -1.73
CA GLY A 126 -12.26 15.14 -2.19
C GLY A 126 -11.64 16.05 -3.26
N PRO A 127 -10.45 15.69 -3.77
CA PRO A 127 -9.84 16.41 -4.88
C PRO A 127 -10.49 16.03 -6.21
N ASP A 128 -10.32 16.89 -7.23
CA ASP A 128 -10.64 16.57 -8.62
C ASP A 128 -10.04 15.23 -9.09
N ARG A 129 -10.69 14.63 -10.09
CA ARG A 129 -10.22 13.41 -10.76
C ARG A 129 -10.12 13.63 -12.26
N VAL A 130 -9.25 12.83 -12.89
CA VAL A 130 -9.07 12.80 -14.35
C VAL A 130 -9.33 11.40 -14.83
N GLY A 131 -10.14 11.23 -15.88
CA GLY A 131 -10.44 9.90 -16.43
C GLY A 131 -9.18 9.17 -16.90
N CYS A 132 -9.11 7.87 -16.63
CA CYS A 132 -7.96 7.04 -16.97
C CYS A 132 -7.70 7.02 -18.48
N THR A 133 -6.45 7.26 -18.89
CA THR A 133 -6.00 7.20 -20.29
C THR A 133 -5.40 5.84 -20.67
N GLN A 134 -5.49 4.83 -19.79
CA GLN A 134 -4.97 3.48 -20.01
C GLN A 134 -3.47 3.41 -20.36
N CYS A 135 -2.68 4.36 -19.85
CA CYS A 135 -1.27 4.51 -20.22
C CYS A 135 -0.30 3.45 -19.65
N GLY A 136 -0.78 2.46 -18.89
CA GLY A 136 0.05 1.40 -18.30
C GLY A 136 1.04 1.85 -17.22
N ALA A 137 1.00 3.11 -16.79
CA ALA A 137 1.98 3.68 -15.86
C ALA A 137 1.68 3.45 -14.36
N CYS A 138 0.73 2.56 -14.02
CA CYS A 138 0.20 2.42 -12.66
C CYS A 138 1.30 2.18 -11.61
N MET A 139 2.26 1.30 -11.90
CA MET A 139 3.31 0.94 -10.94
C MET A 139 4.46 1.95 -10.84
N VAL A 140 4.53 2.91 -11.76
CA VAL A 140 5.57 3.95 -11.80
C VAL A 140 5.04 5.35 -11.42
N GLY A 141 3.79 5.40 -10.94
CA GLY A 141 3.09 6.63 -10.58
C GLY A 141 2.12 7.09 -11.67
N CYS A 142 0.83 7.20 -11.32
CA CYS A 142 -0.19 7.70 -12.23
C CYS A 142 -0.01 9.20 -12.47
N ARG A 143 0.36 9.59 -13.69
CA ARG A 143 0.64 11.00 -14.04
C ARG A 143 -0.61 11.84 -14.29
N VAL A 144 -1.71 11.19 -14.67
CA VAL A 144 -2.96 11.89 -15.02
C VAL A 144 -3.84 12.13 -13.81
N GLY A 145 -3.66 11.39 -12.71
CA GLY A 145 -4.48 11.53 -11.49
C GLY A 145 -5.74 10.67 -11.48
N ALA A 146 -5.79 9.62 -12.32
CA ALA A 146 -6.89 8.66 -12.39
C ALA A 146 -6.84 7.61 -11.29
N LYS A 147 -5.64 7.19 -10.86
CA LYS A 147 -5.47 6.17 -9.82
C LYS A 147 -5.88 6.75 -8.46
N ASN A 148 -6.75 6.05 -7.73
CA ASN A 148 -7.18 6.44 -6.39
C ASN A 148 -6.10 6.05 -5.37
N THR A 149 -5.06 6.88 -5.30
CA THR A 149 -3.98 6.75 -4.33
C THR A 149 -4.36 7.35 -2.98
N LEU A 150 -3.66 6.94 -1.91
CA LEU A 150 -4.03 7.32 -0.55
C LEU A 150 -3.90 8.83 -0.26
N ASP A 151 -3.03 9.53 -0.99
CA ASP A 151 -2.90 10.99 -1.00
C ASP A 151 -4.10 11.70 -1.64
N ARG A 152 -4.99 10.98 -2.32
CA ARG A 152 -6.18 11.53 -2.97
C ARG A 152 -7.49 11.19 -2.26
N ASN A 153 -7.47 10.31 -1.27
CA ASN A 153 -8.65 9.94 -0.49
C ASN A 153 -8.40 10.10 1.03
N TYR A 154 -7.97 9.05 1.73
CA TYR A 154 -7.77 9.03 3.17
C TYR A 154 -6.89 10.18 3.67
N LEU A 155 -5.72 10.41 3.07
CA LEU A 155 -4.80 11.45 3.55
C LEU A 155 -5.31 12.85 3.17
N TYR A 156 -5.90 13.01 1.99
CA TYR A 156 -6.50 14.29 1.57
C TYR A 156 -7.59 14.74 2.54
N LEU A 157 -8.52 13.83 2.86
CA LEU A 157 -9.61 14.11 3.79
C LEU A 157 -9.11 14.27 5.23
N ALA A 158 -8.07 13.52 5.64
CA ALA A 158 -7.46 13.67 6.95
C ALA A 158 -6.79 15.05 7.11
N GLU A 159 -6.05 15.53 6.10
CA GLU A 159 -5.46 16.86 6.12
C GLU A 159 -6.53 17.96 6.13
N ALA A 160 -7.61 17.79 5.35
CA ALA A 160 -8.77 18.69 5.42
C ALA A 160 -9.45 18.70 6.81
N GLY A 161 -9.36 17.58 7.53
CA GLY A 161 -9.81 17.44 8.93
C GLY A 161 -8.79 17.92 9.98
N GLY A 162 -7.65 18.47 9.58
CA GLY A 162 -6.64 19.04 10.48
C GLY A 162 -5.46 18.12 10.82
N ALA A 163 -5.35 16.94 10.19
CA ALA A 163 -4.14 16.13 10.32
C ALA A 163 -2.95 16.80 9.62
N GLU A 164 -1.75 16.70 10.19
CA GLU A 164 -0.53 17.24 9.58
C GLU A 164 0.39 16.12 9.06
N VAL A 165 0.78 16.22 7.79
CA VAL A 165 1.74 15.29 7.18
C VAL A 165 3.16 15.85 7.22
N HIS A 166 4.00 15.31 8.09
CA HIS A 166 5.43 15.64 8.14
C HIS A 166 6.26 14.77 7.18
N ALA A 167 6.21 15.08 5.89
CA ALA A 167 7.00 14.38 4.87
C ALA A 167 8.52 14.40 5.17
N GLU A 168 9.25 13.41 4.64
CA GLU A 168 10.68 13.22 4.87
C GLU A 168 11.08 13.09 6.36
N SER A 169 10.20 12.53 7.20
CA SER A 169 10.48 12.27 8.62
C SER A 169 10.51 10.76 8.89
N GLU A 170 11.70 10.16 8.85
CA GLU A 170 11.89 8.74 9.20
C GLU A 170 11.99 8.58 10.72
N VAL A 171 11.03 7.89 11.33
CA VAL A 171 11.09 7.52 12.76
C VAL A 171 12.23 6.52 13.00
N VAL A 172 13.08 6.82 13.99
CA VAL A 172 14.27 6.01 14.31
C VAL A 172 14.34 5.53 15.76
N ASP A 173 13.62 6.18 16.67
CA ASP A 173 13.50 5.80 18.08
C ASP A 173 12.12 6.19 18.61
N LEU A 174 11.60 5.43 19.56
CA LEU A 174 10.37 5.70 20.32
C LEU A 174 10.68 5.47 21.80
N ARG A 175 10.26 6.39 22.66
CA ARG A 175 10.41 6.25 24.12
C ARG A 175 9.11 6.68 24.79
N ARG A 176 8.77 6.05 25.90
CA ARG A 176 7.62 6.47 26.72
C ARG A 176 8.10 6.79 28.13
N GLU A 177 7.90 8.03 28.53
CA GLU A 177 8.28 8.57 29.84
C GLU A 177 7.08 9.36 30.37
N ASP A 178 6.71 9.16 31.64
CA ASP A 178 5.56 9.82 32.29
C ASP A 178 4.25 9.78 31.50
N GLY A 179 4.01 8.65 30.80
CA GLY A 179 2.81 8.41 30.01
C GLY A 179 2.84 8.97 28.59
N VAL A 180 3.78 9.86 28.26
CA VAL A 180 3.91 10.54 26.97
C VAL A 180 4.97 9.86 26.09
N TRP A 181 4.70 9.76 24.79
CA TRP A 181 5.67 9.28 23.81
C TRP A 181 6.58 10.39 23.30
N SER A 182 7.87 10.09 23.22
CA SER A 182 8.87 10.82 22.47
C SER A 182 9.17 10.07 21.17
N VAL A 183 8.97 10.74 20.04
CA VAL A 183 9.10 10.19 18.69
C VAL A 183 10.28 10.85 18.00
N GLU A 184 11.42 10.15 17.97
CA GLU A 184 12.63 10.66 17.34
C GLU A 184 12.61 10.35 15.84
N THR A 185 12.78 11.39 15.03
CA THR A 185 12.82 11.31 13.57
C THR A 185 14.13 11.82 13.01
N ARG A 186 14.47 11.41 11.79
CA ARG A 186 15.54 11.99 10.99
C ARG A 186 15.07 12.21 9.56
N ARG A 187 15.70 13.15 8.85
CA ARG A 187 15.57 13.20 7.39
C ARG A 187 16.25 12.00 6.72
N PRO A 188 15.57 11.27 5.82
CA PRO A 188 16.18 10.21 5.03
C PRO A 188 17.42 10.70 4.26
N GLY A 189 18.49 9.89 4.25
CA GLY A 189 19.74 10.22 3.55
C GLY A 189 20.67 11.21 4.25
N GLY A 190 20.28 11.83 5.36
CA GLY A 190 21.15 12.71 6.13
C GLY A 190 22.24 11.94 6.90
N MET A 191 23.51 12.32 6.71
CA MET A 191 24.66 11.72 7.42
C MET A 191 24.97 12.37 8.78
N THR A 192 24.40 13.53 9.09
CA THR A 192 24.71 14.30 10.31
C THR A 192 23.52 14.35 11.28
N SER A 193 23.82 14.36 12.59
CA SER A 193 22.84 14.48 13.69
C SER A 193 22.01 15.77 13.66
N ARG A 194 22.45 16.80 12.91
CA ARG A 194 21.83 18.13 12.80
C ARG A 194 20.46 18.18 12.11
N ARG A 195 19.85 17.03 11.80
CA ARG A 195 18.52 16.94 11.18
C ARG A 195 17.57 15.98 11.91
N ARG A 196 17.84 15.73 13.19
CA ARG A 196 16.91 15.02 14.07
C ARG A 196 15.84 15.97 14.58
N ARG A 197 14.61 15.49 14.64
CA ARG A 197 13.47 16.19 15.26
C ARG A 197 12.76 15.23 16.19
N THR A 198 12.32 15.72 17.32
CA THR A 198 11.54 14.94 18.28
C THR A 198 10.14 15.52 18.35
N PHE A 199 9.14 14.66 18.17
CA PHE A 199 7.75 14.98 18.43
C PHE A 199 7.33 14.36 19.77
N THR A 200 6.33 14.94 20.41
CA THR A 200 5.67 14.33 21.57
C THR A 200 4.24 13.95 21.20
N ALA A 201 3.75 12.84 21.74
CA ALA A 201 2.40 12.36 21.47
C ALA A 201 1.86 11.52 22.64
N ASP A 202 0.56 11.59 22.88
CA ASP A 202 -0.11 10.74 23.88
C ASP A 202 -0.25 9.29 23.38
N GLN A 203 -0.42 9.13 22.08
CA GLN A 203 -0.58 7.84 21.40
C GLN A 203 0.30 7.75 20.16
N VAL A 204 0.78 6.54 19.87
CA VAL A 204 1.58 6.25 18.67
C VAL A 204 1.00 5.04 17.96
N ILE A 205 0.65 5.22 16.68
CA ILE A 205 0.22 4.15 15.77
C ILE A 205 1.37 3.88 14.79
N VAL A 206 1.91 2.66 14.78
CA VAL A 206 3.03 2.29 13.90
C VAL A 206 2.52 1.65 12.60
N ALA A 207 2.42 2.45 11.55
CA ALA A 207 1.92 2.03 10.23
C ALA A 207 3.00 2.12 9.12
N ALA A 208 4.23 1.67 9.39
CA ALA A 208 5.37 1.78 8.47
C ALA A 208 5.47 0.63 7.43
N GLY A 209 4.38 -0.09 7.20
CA GLY A 209 4.32 -1.29 6.37
C GLY A 209 5.00 -2.51 7.00
N ALA A 210 4.81 -3.70 6.41
CA ALA A 210 5.27 -4.97 7.00
C ALA A 210 6.77 -4.97 7.37
N LEU A 211 7.65 -4.54 6.46
CA LEU A 211 9.08 -4.46 6.74
C LEU A 211 9.46 -3.30 7.67
N GLY A 212 8.88 -2.11 7.46
CA GLY A 212 9.24 -0.92 8.21
C GLY A 212 8.82 -1.01 9.68
N THR A 213 7.58 -1.45 9.93
CA THR A 213 7.05 -1.67 11.28
C THR A 213 7.87 -2.74 12.00
N THR A 214 8.04 -3.93 11.39
CA THR A 214 8.80 -5.03 12.01
C THR A 214 10.23 -4.61 12.34
N ARG A 215 10.93 -3.94 11.40
CA ARG A 215 12.31 -3.47 11.63
C ARG A 215 12.40 -2.43 12.73
N LEU A 216 11.45 -1.50 12.81
CA LEU A 216 11.43 -0.49 13.87
C LEU A 216 11.19 -1.14 15.23
N LEU A 217 10.15 -1.97 15.34
CA LEU A 217 9.77 -2.59 16.61
C LEU A 217 10.86 -3.54 17.14
N LEU A 218 11.50 -4.35 16.27
CA LEU A 218 12.61 -5.22 16.66
C LEU A 218 13.78 -4.40 17.22
N ARG A 219 14.15 -3.31 16.52
CA ARG A 219 15.22 -2.42 16.99
C ARG A 219 14.89 -1.78 18.33
N LEU A 220 13.64 -1.37 18.54
CA LEU A 220 13.19 -0.77 19.80
C LEU A 220 13.24 -1.78 20.95
N ARG A 221 12.81 -3.03 20.71
CA ARG A 221 12.93 -4.14 21.67
C ARG A 221 14.39 -4.36 22.06
N ASP A 222 15.27 -4.54 21.09
CA ASP A 222 16.68 -4.88 21.32
C ASP A 222 17.45 -3.75 22.03
N ARG A 223 16.93 -2.51 21.96
CA ARG A 223 17.42 -1.34 22.72
C ARG A 223 16.76 -1.16 24.09
N GLY A 224 15.86 -2.06 24.50
CA GLY A 224 15.11 -1.96 25.75
C GLY A 224 14.08 -0.84 25.79
N ARG A 225 13.66 -0.29 24.64
CA ARG A 225 12.63 0.77 24.57
C ARG A 225 11.21 0.24 24.74
N LEU A 226 10.97 -0.99 24.28
CA LEU A 226 9.70 -1.69 24.38
C LEU A 226 9.90 -3.05 25.05
N PRO A 227 10.27 -3.09 26.35
CA PRO A 227 10.65 -4.34 27.02
C PRO A 227 9.49 -5.33 27.14
N GLY A 228 8.23 -4.86 27.09
CA GLY A 228 7.02 -5.69 27.16
C GLY A 228 6.50 -6.21 25.82
N ILE A 229 7.21 -5.96 24.70
CA ILE A 229 6.76 -6.47 23.40
C ILE A 229 6.92 -7.99 23.32
N SER A 230 5.94 -8.66 22.73
CA SER A 230 5.94 -10.12 22.63
C SER A 230 7.21 -10.67 21.94
N PRO A 231 7.77 -11.80 22.41
CA PRO A 231 8.86 -12.48 21.72
C PRO A 231 8.45 -13.00 20.33
N THR A 232 7.15 -13.11 20.03
CA THR A 232 6.63 -13.48 18.71
C THR A 232 6.83 -12.41 17.64
N LEU A 233 7.29 -11.21 18.01
CA LEU A 233 7.60 -10.15 17.04
C LEU A 233 8.63 -10.63 16.01
N GLY A 234 8.27 -10.53 14.73
CA GLY A 234 9.11 -10.94 13.60
C GLY A 234 8.90 -12.39 13.15
N HIS A 235 8.00 -13.14 13.79
CA HIS A 235 7.58 -14.46 13.33
C HIS A 235 6.57 -14.35 12.17
N VAL A 236 6.46 -15.44 11.38
CA VAL A 236 5.47 -15.60 10.29
C VAL A 236 5.51 -14.45 9.27
N VAL A 237 6.68 -14.22 8.67
CA VAL A 237 6.82 -13.29 7.54
C VAL A 237 6.38 -13.99 6.25
N ARG A 238 5.46 -13.40 5.51
CA ARG A 238 4.95 -13.92 4.23
C ARG A 238 5.16 -12.92 3.10
N THR A 239 5.36 -13.43 1.88
CA THR A 239 5.57 -12.65 0.65
C THR A 239 4.34 -12.61 -0.25
N ASN A 240 3.18 -13.05 0.27
CA ASN A 240 1.97 -13.31 -0.53
C ASN A 240 2.19 -14.37 -1.64
N SER A 241 3.24 -15.20 -1.51
CA SER A 241 3.64 -16.20 -2.51
C SER A 241 3.85 -15.62 -3.91
N GLU A 242 4.17 -14.34 -4.02
CA GLU A 242 4.34 -13.66 -5.29
C GLU A 242 5.65 -14.08 -5.98
N SER A 243 5.56 -14.40 -7.27
CA SER A 243 6.70 -14.66 -8.14
C SER A 243 6.55 -13.90 -9.44
N VAL A 244 7.55 -13.07 -9.78
CA VAL A 244 7.63 -12.36 -11.05
C VAL A 244 8.65 -13.06 -11.92
N VAL A 245 8.16 -13.84 -12.90
CA VAL A 245 9.01 -14.60 -13.82
C VAL A 245 9.06 -13.95 -15.19
N GLY A 246 10.26 -13.91 -15.78
CA GLY A 246 10.43 -13.51 -17.18
C GLY A 246 10.20 -14.70 -18.10
N ALA A 247 9.36 -14.51 -19.13
CA ALA A 247 9.21 -15.47 -20.23
C ALA A 247 9.65 -14.80 -21.52
N ILE A 248 10.42 -15.52 -22.34
CA ILE A 248 10.85 -15.07 -23.67
C ILE A 248 10.33 -16.08 -24.67
N ALA A 249 9.63 -15.61 -25.70
CA ALA A 249 9.22 -16.46 -26.81
C ALA A 249 10.49 -16.99 -27.52
N ARG A 250 10.53 -18.30 -27.80
CA ARG A 250 11.67 -18.93 -28.50
C ARG A 250 11.91 -18.33 -29.90
N SER A 251 10.90 -17.67 -30.45
CA SER A 251 10.91 -17.01 -31.75
C SER A 251 10.50 -15.54 -31.61
N ALA A 252 11.27 -14.75 -30.88
CA ALA A 252 11.22 -13.30 -31.05
C ALA A 252 12.20 -12.94 -32.18
N LYS A 253 11.66 -12.62 -33.36
CA LYS A 253 12.35 -11.73 -34.31
C LYS A 253 12.02 -10.30 -33.96
#